data_AF-A0A6P8ELQ0-F1
#
_entry.id   AF-A0A6P8ELQ0-F1
#
_cell.length_a   1.000
_cell.length_b   1.000
_cell.length_c   1.000
_cell.angle_alpha   90.00
_cell.angle_beta   90.00
_cell.angle_gamma   90.00
#
_symmetry.space_group_name_H-M   'P 1'
#
loop_
_entity.id
_entity.type
_entity.pdbx_description
1 polymer ?
#
loop_
_entity_poly.entity_id
_entity_poly.type
_entity_poly.pdbx_seq_one_letter_code
_entity_poly.pdbx_strand_id
1 'polypeptide(L)'
;MLSMCPCLPPKTELTSPFLCSALLCITPKERQTEVLGRIFDIFVMGRKRDSPSAASSLLRWLRRLPMKMKVFLGLTFAAVTLIILRLTLGSHIHKVYIISELCHAIGIIVLIYKLTTQRTCSGLSLKSQELTAIFLVTRFVWSVYIEQNIHTILDLVTLVSTLWVIYMIRFKLKSTYIKELDNLPMYYIVVPCAVLSALVHPHTNYFPIGRFFFAFSAYIEAVSVLPQLRLMQNAKMIEPFTGHYVFALGLARFLAWAYWLIKTYETGGAYFFFTGSGYFWTLGAVLAEIVQSFILIDFCYYYIRSYIKGEQLMSMPV
;
A
#
# COMPACT_ATOMS: atom_id res chain seq x y z
N MET A 1 -52.26 40.36 5.43
CA MET A 1 -52.70 39.72 4.18
C MET A 1 -51.65 38.67 3.83
N LEU A 2 -51.96 37.36 3.86
CA LEU A 2 -52.65 36.61 2.78
C LEU A 2 -51.81 36.63 1.48
N SER A 3 -51.45 35.50 0.84
CA SER A 3 -51.73 34.09 1.16
C SER A 3 -50.89 33.11 0.31
N MET A 4 -51.02 31.81 0.60
CA MET A 4 -50.77 30.62 -0.26
C MET A 4 -49.33 30.16 -0.61
N CYS A 5 -48.97 29.00 -0.04
CA CYS A 5 -48.32 27.92 -0.80
C CYS A 5 -49.34 27.18 -1.68
N PRO A 6 -48.87 26.44 -2.70
CA PRO A 6 -49.34 25.07 -2.88
C PRO A 6 -48.22 24.02 -3.13
N CYS A 7 -48.53 22.76 -2.77
CA CYS A 7 -47.80 21.52 -3.07
C CYS A 7 -47.70 21.22 -4.59
N LEU A 8 -46.97 20.26 -5.18
CA LEU A 8 -46.15 19.06 -4.85
C LEU A 8 -45.20 18.87 -6.12
N PRO A 9 -44.48 17.77 -6.47
CA PRO A 9 -44.00 16.55 -5.78
C PRO A 9 -42.44 16.34 -5.91
N PRO A 10 -41.84 15.17 -5.54
CA PRO A 10 -40.37 15.05 -5.37
C PRO A 10 -39.62 14.15 -6.38
N LYS A 11 -38.29 14.13 -6.22
CA LYS A 11 -37.26 13.26 -6.81
C LYS A 11 -36.85 13.52 -8.27
N THR A 12 -35.66 14.11 -8.41
CA THR A 12 -34.68 13.70 -9.44
C THR A 12 -33.33 13.48 -8.75
N GLU A 13 -32.76 12.29 -8.92
CA GLU A 13 -31.36 12.04 -8.60
C GLU A 13 -30.50 12.78 -9.62
N LEU A 14 -29.49 13.53 -9.16
CA LEU A 14 -28.48 14.11 -10.05
C LEU A 14 -27.12 13.49 -9.76
N THR A 15 -26.89 12.33 -10.37
CA THR A 15 -25.61 11.61 -10.38
C THR A 15 -24.56 12.39 -11.17
N SER A 16 -23.72 13.16 -10.49
CA SER A 16 -22.41 13.54 -11.05
C SER A 16 -21.34 13.77 -9.97
N PRO A 17 -20.13 13.17 -10.09
CA PRO A 17 -19.05 13.39 -9.13
C PRO A 17 -18.40 14.79 -9.25
N PHE A 18 -18.76 15.59 -10.26
CA PHE A 18 -18.15 16.89 -10.52
C PHE A 18 -18.61 18.01 -9.58
N LEU A 19 -19.80 17.91 -8.96
CA LEU A 19 -20.30 18.90 -8.00
C LEU A 19 -19.52 18.93 -6.67
N CYS A 20 -18.83 17.84 -6.31
CA CYS A 20 -18.03 17.78 -5.09
C CYS A 20 -16.80 18.72 -5.17
N SER A 21 -16.21 18.87 -6.36
CA SER A 21 -15.08 19.78 -6.58
C SER A 21 -15.48 21.25 -6.49
N ALA A 22 -16.72 21.60 -6.87
CA ALA A 22 -17.23 22.98 -6.80
C ALA A 22 -17.53 23.43 -5.37
N LEU A 23 -18.12 22.55 -4.53
CA LEU A 23 -18.45 22.86 -3.14
C LEU A 23 -17.21 22.96 -2.22
N LEU A 24 -16.11 22.29 -2.56
CA LEU A 24 -14.86 22.39 -1.81
C LEU A 24 -14.18 23.77 -1.93
N CYS A 25 -14.43 24.55 -2.99
CA CYS A 25 -13.83 25.87 -3.19
C CYS A 25 -14.46 27.01 -2.36
N ILE A 26 -15.62 26.81 -1.71
CA ILE A 26 -16.42 27.91 -1.12
C ILE A 26 -16.49 27.82 0.43
N THR A 27 -15.93 26.78 1.05
CA THR A 27 -16.00 26.60 2.52
C THR A 27 -14.71 26.98 3.25
N PRO A 28 -14.78 27.68 4.41
CA PRO A 28 -13.60 28.10 5.15
C PRO A 28 -12.83 26.91 5.74
N LYS A 29 -11.50 27.10 5.88
CA LYS A 29 -10.50 26.07 6.17
C LYS A 29 -10.80 25.16 7.36
N GLU A 30 -11.39 25.69 8.44
CA GLU A 30 -11.78 24.91 9.62
C GLU A 30 -12.95 23.94 9.35
N ARG A 31 -13.90 24.32 8.47
CA ARG A 31 -15.06 23.49 8.14
C ARG A 31 -14.70 22.38 7.15
N GLN A 32 -13.71 22.60 6.26
CA GLN A 32 -13.15 21.52 5.43
C GLN A 32 -12.54 20.41 6.30
N THR A 33 -11.72 20.76 7.30
CA THR A 33 -11.13 19.78 8.22
C THR A 33 -12.18 19.02 9.03
N GLU A 34 -13.30 19.66 9.37
CA GLU A 34 -14.38 19.01 10.11
C GLU A 34 -15.21 18.06 9.22
N VAL A 35 -15.52 18.43 7.98
CA VAL A 35 -16.26 17.57 7.04
C VAL A 35 -15.41 16.38 6.58
N LEU A 36 -14.14 16.61 6.24
CA LEU A 36 -13.20 15.52 5.96
C LEU A 36 -12.97 14.66 7.20
N GLY A 37 -12.88 15.26 8.38
CA GLY A 37 -12.84 14.55 9.67
C GLY A 37 -14.04 13.62 9.86
N ARG A 38 -15.27 14.10 9.69
CA ARG A 38 -16.49 13.28 9.84
C ARG A 38 -16.60 12.18 8.78
N ILE A 39 -16.23 12.43 7.53
CA ILE A 39 -16.20 11.40 6.47
C ILE A 39 -15.13 10.34 6.78
N PHE A 40 -13.98 10.76 7.29
CA PHE A 40 -12.91 9.88 7.73
C PHE A 40 -13.28 9.08 8.98
N ASP A 41 -13.96 9.68 9.97
CA ASP A 41 -14.50 8.98 11.14
C ASP A 41 -15.54 7.92 10.73
N ILE A 42 -16.38 8.20 9.73
CA ILE A 42 -17.30 7.20 9.15
C ILE A 42 -16.54 6.02 8.51
N PHE A 43 -15.31 6.24 8.03
CA PHE A 43 -14.48 5.22 7.37
C PHE A 43 -13.47 4.52 8.31
N VAL A 44 -13.12 5.16 9.45
CA VAL A 44 -12.01 4.73 10.33
C VAL A 44 -12.45 4.46 11.78
N MET A 45 -13.46 5.15 12.31
CA MET A 45 -14.05 4.71 13.58
C MET A 45 -14.92 3.47 13.38
N GLY A 46 -14.31 2.31 13.61
CA GLY A 46 -15.02 1.05 13.79
C GLY A 46 -16.11 1.21 14.85
N ARG A 47 -17.36 1.31 14.40
CA ARG A 47 -18.53 1.52 15.27
C ARG A 47 -18.62 0.37 16.27
N LYS A 48 -18.40 0.67 17.55
CA LYS A 48 -18.62 -0.23 18.68
C LYS A 48 -20.00 -0.87 18.54
N ARG A 49 -20.07 -2.21 18.45
CA ARG A 49 -21.36 -2.91 18.43
C ARG A 49 -21.30 -4.28 19.09
N ASP A 50 -21.97 -4.36 20.23
CA ASP A 50 -22.21 -5.58 20.99
C ASP A 50 -23.17 -6.51 20.22
N SER A 51 -22.62 -7.46 19.47
CA SER A 51 -23.33 -8.65 18.95
C SER A 51 -22.32 -9.66 18.38
N PRO A 52 -22.46 -10.99 18.60
CA PRO A 52 -21.57 -11.98 18.02
C PRO A 52 -21.83 -12.13 16.50
N SER A 53 -21.14 -11.31 15.69
CA SER A 53 -21.27 -11.34 14.23
C SER A 53 -20.88 -12.70 13.64
N ALA A 54 -21.42 -13.04 12.46
CA ALA A 54 -21.07 -14.26 11.73
C ALA A 54 -19.54 -14.40 11.50
N ALA A 55 -18.84 -13.28 11.28
CA ALA A 55 -17.38 -13.24 11.19
C ALA A 55 -16.69 -13.71 12.48
N SER A 56 -17.19 -13.30 13.66
CA SER A 56 -16.65 -13.74 14.96
C SER A 56 -16.80 -15.25 15.21
N SER A 57 -17.86 -15.86 14.64
CA SER A 57 -18.12 -17.29 14.71
C SER A 57 -17.25 -18.06 13.71
N LEU A 58 -17.15 -17.57 12.46
CA LEU A 58 -16.23 -18.09 11.45
C LEU A 58 -14.78 -18.11 11.94
N LEU A 59 -14.31 -17.06 12.60
CA LEU A 59 -12.94 -17.01 13.14
C LEU A 59 -12.73 -17.94 14.33
N ARG A 60 -13.73 -18.13 15.20
CA ARG A 60 -13.67 -19.14 16.27
C ARG A 60 -13.65 -20.57 15.72
N TRP A 61 -14.24 -20.81 14.56
CA TRP A 61 -14.08 -22.07 13.83
C TRP A 61 -12.69 -22.15 13.18
N LEU A 62 -12.26 -21.13 12.42
CA LEU A 62 -10.97 -21.08 11.73
C LEU A 62 -9.79 -21.29 12.69
N ARG A 63 -9.84 -20.70 13.90
CA ARG A 63 -8.80 -20.87 14.94
C ARG A 63 -8.64 -22.33 15.39
N ARG A 64 -9.72 -23.11 15.45
CA ARG A 64 -9.73 -24.51 15.88
C ARG A 64 -9.20 -25.49 14.83
N LEU A 65 -9.03 -25.06 13.58
CA LEU A 65 -8.47 -25.90 12.52
C LEU A 65 -6.97 -26.17 12.73
N PRO A 66 -6.45 -27.37 12.36
CA PRO A 66 -5.02 -27.65 12.36
C PRO A 66 -4.30 -26.76 11.32
N MET A 67 -3.01 -26.46 11.55
CA MET A 67 -2.26 -25.53 10.69
C MET A 67 -2.26 -25.94 9.21
N LYS A 68 -2.18 -27.24 8.91
CA LYS A 68 -2.29 -27.78 7.53
C LYS A 68 -3.60 -27.35 6.84
N MET A 69 -4.72 -27.37 7.57
CA MET A 69 -6.03 -26.99 7.03
C MET A 69 -6.21 -25.47 6.92
N LYS A 70 -5.57 -24.69 7.81
CA LYS A 70 -5.50 -23.22 7.68
C LYS A 70 -4.72 -22.79 6.43
N VAL A 71 -3.57 -23.42 6.19
CA VAL A 71 -2.77 -23.18 4.98
C VAL A 71 -3.54 -23.59 3.73
N PHE A 72 -4.15 -24.79 3.72
CA PHE A 72 -4.99 -25.24 2.61
C PHE A 72 -6.13 -24.27 2.31
N LEU A 73 -6.89 -23.85 3.33
CA LEU A 73 -8.01 -22.92 3.17
C LEU A 73 -7.56 -21.51 2.72
N GLY A 74 -6.37 -21.06 3.15
CA GLY A 74 -5.77 -19.82 2.68
C GLY A 74 -5.35 -19.89 1.21
N LEU A 75 -4.74 -21.01 0.80
CA LEU A 75 -4.33 -21.25 -0.59
C LEU A 75 -5.55 -21.39 -1.52
N THR A 76 -6.61 -22.10 -1.11
CA THR A 76 -7.82 -22.20 -1.92
C THR A 76 -8.56 -20.87 -1.99
N PHE A 77 -8.62 -20.10 -0.91
CA PHE A 77 -9.18 -18.74 -0.94
C PHE A 77 -8.39 -17.83 -1.91
N ALA A 78 -7.06 -17.82 -1.84
CA ALA A 78 -6.23 -17.03 -2.74
C ALA A 78 -6.40 -17.46 -4.21
N ALA A 79 -6.42 -18.76 -4.50
CA ALA A 79 -6.65 -19.28 -5.84
C ALA A 79 -8.04 -18.89 -6.38
N VAL A 80 -9.10 -19.02 -5.57
CA VAL A 80 -10.46 -18.59 -5.92
C VAL A 80 -10.51 -17.08 -6.15
N THR A 81 -9.86 -16.27 -5.32
CA THR A 81 -9.76 -14.81 -5.51
C THR A 81 -9.08 -14.46 -6.84
N LEU A 82 -7.98 -15.12 -7.19
CA LEU A 82 -7.29 -14.90 -8.48
C LEU A 82 -8.15 -15.32 -9.68
N ILE A 83 -8.88 -16.44 -9.57
CA ILE A 83 -9.82 -16.90 -10.60
C ILE A 83 -10.97 -15.89 -10.77
N ILE A 84 -11.58 -15.43 -9.67
CA ILE A 84 -12.63 -14.40 -9.70
C ILE A 84 -12.08 -13.11 -10.33
N LEU A 85 -10.90 -12.65 -9.90
CA LEU A 85 -10.28 -11.43 -10.43
C LEU A 85 -10.07 -11.51 -11.95
N ARG A 86 -9.58 -12.66 -12.45
CA ARG A 86 -9.44 -12.94 -13.88
C ARG A 86 -10.78 -12.95 -14.61
N LEU A 87 -11.79 -13.65 -14.07
CA LEU A 87 -13.12 -13.78 -14.69
C LEU A 87 -13.90 -12.46 -14.70
N THR A 88 -13.79 -11.65 -13.65
CA THR A 88 -14.49 -10.36 -13.53
C THR A 88 -13.85 -9.26 -14.37
N LEU A 89 -12.51 -9.26 -14.52
CA LEU A 89 -11.81 -8.17 -15.22
C LEU A 89 -11.44 -8.50 -16.67
N GLY A 90 -11.20 -9.76 -17.03
CA GLY A 90 -10.89 -10.17 -18.40
C GLY A 90 -9.79 -9.30 -19.05
N SER A 91 -10.09 -8.71 -20.21
CA SER A 91 -9.19 -7.78 -20.92
C SER A 91 -8.81 -6.51 -20.15
N HIS A 92 -9.53 -6.19 -19.06
CA HIS A 92 -9.28 -5.04 -18.20
C HIS A 92 -8.37 -5.33 -17.00
N ILE A 93 -7.53 -6.36 -17.06
CA ILE A 93 -6.63 -6.71 -15.94
C ILE A 93 -5.66 -5.58 -15.54
N HIS A 94 -5.35 -4.65 -16.44
CA HIS A 94 -4.64 -3.40 -16.14
C HIS A 94 -5.32 -2.55 -15.03
N LYS A 95 -6.64 -2.69 -14.83
CA LYS A 95 -7.35 -2.02 -13.74
C LYS A 95 -6.94 -2.54 -12.35
N VAL A 96 -6.44 -3.77 -12.22
CA VAL A 96 -5.92 -4.31 -10.94
C VAL A 96 -4.73 -3.47 -10.46
N TYR A 97 -3.80 -3.16 -11.38
CA TYR A 97 -2.65 -2.32 -11.08
C TYR A 97 -3.08 -0.90 -10.66
N ILE A 98 -4.05 -0.32 -11.36
CA ILE A 98 -4.60 1.00 -10.99
C ILE A 98 -5.26 0.96 -9.60
N ILE A 99 -5.97 -0.11 -9.25
CA ILE A 99 -6.58 -0.29 -7.92
C ILE A 99 -5.49 -0.45 -6.84
N SER A 100 -4.39 -1.16 -7.13
CA SER A 100 -3.20 -1.21 -6.26
C SER A 100 -2.68 0.19 -5.93
N GLU A 101 -2.43 1.02 -6.95
CA GLU A 101 -1.93 2.38 -6.75
C GLU A 101 -2.92 3.28 -6.02
N LEU A 102 -4.24 3.11 -6.23
CA LEU A 102 -5.25 3.79 -5.44
C LEU A 102 -5.24 3.35 -3.96
N CYS A 103 -5.08 2.06 -3.67
CA CYS A 103 -4.90 1.57 -2.29
C CYS A 103 -3.64 2.14 -1.63
N HIS A 104 -2.54 2.24 -2.37
CA HIS A 104 -1.29 2.83 -1.91
C HIS A 104 -1.46 4.33 -1.61
N ALA A 105 -2.10 5.07 -2.52
CA ALA A 105 -2.42 6.49 -2.34
C ALA A 105 -3.33 6.74 -1.12
N ILE A 106 -4.33 5.88 -0.88
CA ILE A 106 -5.16 5.94 0.34
C ILE A 106 -4.31 5.77 1.60
N GLY A 107 -3.36 4.84 1.60
CA GLY A 107 -2.39 4.68 2.70
C GLY A 107 -1.58 5.95 2.96
N ILE A 108 -1.09 6.59 1.90
CA ILE A 108 -0.34 7.85 1.99
C ILE A 108 -1.24 9.00 2.51
N ILE A 109 -2.50 9.08 2.09
CA ILE A 109 -3.46 10.07 2.60
C ILE A 109 -3.72 9.87 4.11
N VAL A 110 -3.88 8.63 4.58
CA VAL A 110 -4.00 8.31 6.01
C VAL A 110 -2.75 8.78 6.79
N LEU A 111 -1.56 8.57 6.20
CA LEU A 111 -0.29 9.00 6.80
C LEU A 111 -0.16 10.53 6.85
N ILE A 112 -0.54 11.23 5.78
CA ILE A 112 -0.57 12.70 5.72
C ILE A 112 -1.54 13.24 6.78
N TYR A 113 -2.75 12.70 6.87
CA TYR A 113 -3.74 13.08 7.87
C TYR A 113 -3.23 12.91 9.30
N LYS A 114 -2.52 11.81 9.60
CA LYS A 114 -1.85 11.63 10.90
C LYS A 114 -0.85 12.76 11.17
N LEU A 115 0.04 13.05 10.23
CA LEU A 115 1.11 14.03 10.41
C LEU A 115 0.60 15.47 10.51
N THR A 116 -0.50 15.82 9.83
CA THR A 116 -1.11 17.17 9.89
C THR A 116 -2.02 17.36 11.12
N THR A 117 -2.87 16.37 11.42
CA THR A 117 -3.92 16.47 12.46
C THR A 117 -3.39 16.03 13.82
N GLN A 118 -2.80 14.84 13.93
CA GLN A 118 -2.31 14.29 15.21
C GLN A 118 -0.94 14.86 15.62
N ARG A 119 -0.25 15.58 14.72
CA ARG A 119 1.05 16.24 14.95
C ARG A 119 2.10 15.33 15.61
N THR A 120 2.11 14.05 15.23
CA THR A 120 3.06 13.06 15.72
C THR A 120 3.56 12.15 14.60
N CYS A 121 4.85 11.86 14.60
CA CYS A 121 5.47 10.83 13.77
C CYS A 121 5.92 9.59 14.57
N SER A 122 5.42 9.44 15.80
CA SER A 122 5.57 8.20 16.58
C SER A 122 5.12 6.99 15.76
N GLY A 123 5.81 5.85 15.93
CA GLY A 123 5.54 4.62 15.17
C GLY A 123 5.89 4.68 13.67
N LEU A 124 6.53 5.74 13.15
CA LEU A 124 6.92 5.87 11.74
C LEU A 124 8.44 5.82 11.58
N SER A 125 8.93 4.94 10.71
CA SER A 125 10.36 4.82 10.39
C SER A 125 10.77 5.84 9.35
N LEU A 126 11.76 6.67 9.70
CA LEU A 126 12.36 7.60 8.76
C LEU A 126 13.12 6.84 7.68
N LYS A 127 13.82 5.75 8.04
CA LYS A 127 14.63 4.96 7.09
C LYS A 127 13.78 4.27 6.02
N SER A 128 12.59 3.80 6.39
CA SER A 128 11.66 3.21 5.40
C SER A 128 11.17 4.26 4.40
N GLN A 129 10.87 5.48 4.85
CA GLN A 129 10.52 6.58 3.95
C GLN A 129 11.71 7.00 3.06
N GLU A 130 12.93 7.02 3.60
CA GLU A 130 14.15 7.34 2.84
C GLU A 130 14.47 6.29 1.77
N LEU A 131 14.37 5.00 2.09
CA LEU A 131 14.44 3.91 1.10
C LEU A 131 13.34 4.02 0.04
N THR A 132 12.14 4.45 0.45
CA THR A 132 11.01 4.67 -0.45
C THR A 132 11.29 5.82 -1.42
N ALA A 133 11.81 6.94 -0.94
CA ALA A 133 12.26 8.04 -1.78
C ALA A 133 13.41 7.62 -2.72
N ILE A 134 14.38 6.80 -2.26
CA ILE A 134 15.47 6.31 -3.11
C ILE A 134 14.93 5.53 -4.31
N PHE A 135 14.07 4.53 -4.11
CA PHE A 135 13.57 3.76 -5.26
C PHE A 135 12.64 4.58 -6.15
N LEU A 136 11.81 5.48 -5.58
CA LEU A 136 10.91 6.34 -6.34
C LEU A 136 11.68 7.36 -7.19
N VAL A 137 12.75 7.98 -6.68
CA VAL A 137 13.64 8.84 -7.48
C VAL A 137 14.26 8.05 -8.62
N THR A 138 14.81 6.86 -8.34
CA THR A 138 15.44 6.02 -9.36
C THR A 138 14.44 5.62 -10.45
N ARG A 139 13.22 5.20 -10.07
CA ARG A 139 12.15 4.81 -10.99
C ARG A 139 11.61 5.99 -11.79
N PHE A 140 11.35 7.13 -11.16
CA PHE A 140 10.86 8.33 -11.82
C PHE A 140 11.84 8.82 -12.89
N VAL A 141 13.13 8.94 -12.56
CA VAL A 141 14.17 9.34 -13.52
C VAL A 141 14.18 8.38 -14.71
N TRP A 142 14.15 7.07 -14.46
CA TRP A 142 14.14 6.06 -15.52
C TRP A 142 12.87 6.09 -16.38
N SER A 143 11.70 6.25 -15.77
CA SER A 143 10.40 6.28 -16.44
C SER A 143 10.24 7.52 -17.34
N VAL A 144 10.79 8.68 -16.95
CA VAL A 144 10.87 9.89 -17.79
C VAL A 144 11.72 9.68 -19.05
N TYR A 145 12.76 8.86 -18.99
CA TYR A 145 13.63 8.55 -20.13
C TYR A 145 13.04 7.54 -21.13
N ILE A 146 12.07 6.71 -20.72
CA ILE A 146 11.60 5.58 -21.54
C ILE A 146 10.11 5.62 -21.87
N GLU A 147 9.26 5.82 -20.86
CA GLU A 147 7.83 5.50 -20.96
C GLU A 147 6.94 6.74 -21.07
N GLN A 148 7.26 7.82 -20.33
CA GLN A 148 6.46 9.07 -20.29
C GLN A 148 4.93 8.85 -20.17
N ASN A 149 4.55 7.84 -19.39
CA ASN A 149 3.18 7.33 -19.29
C ASN A 149 2.52 7.78 -17.97
N ILE A 150 1.25 7.40 -17.78
CA ILE A 150 0.51 7.62 -16.53
C ILE A 150 1.25 7.12 -15.28
N HIS A 151 2.05 6.05 -15.41
CA HIS A 151 2.89 5.52 -14.34
C HIS A 151 3.93 6.53 -13.85
N THR A 152 4.56 7.28 -14.75
CA THR A 152 5.53 8.34 -14.43
C THR A 152 4.90 9.45 -13.57
N ILE A 153 3.61 9.76 -13.80
CA ILE A 153 2.85 10.75 -13.02
C ILE A 153 2.51 10.20 -11.63
N LEU A 154 2.12 8.93 -11.52
CA LEU A 154 1.84 8.27 -10.24
C LEU A 154 3.10 8.15 -9.36
N ASP A 155 4.23 7.76 -9.94
CA ASP A 155 5.53 7.75 -9.25
C ASP A 155 5.92 9.15 -8.75
N LEU A 156 5.70 10.20 -9.54
CA LEU A 156 5.97 11.59 -9.14
C LEU A 156 5.09 12.04 -7.97
N VAL A 157 3.78 11.77 -8.02
CA VAL A 157 2.84 12.11 -6.93
C VAL A 157 3.20 11.38 -5.64
N THR A 158 3.57 10.10 -5.74
CA THR A 158 4.04 9.29 -4.62
C THR A 158 5.36 9.85 -4.07
N LEU A 159 6.32 10.17 -4.93
CA LEU A 159 7.62 10.74 -4.56
C LEU A 159 7.47 12.07 -3.81
N VAL A 160 6.69 13.01 -4.34
CA VAL A 160 6.43 14.32 -3.69
C VAL A 160 5.79 14.11 -2.31
N SER A 161 4.85 13.15 -2.19
CA SER A 161 4.21 12.82 -0.93
C SER A 161 5.20 12.22 0.09
N THR A 162 6.05 11.28 -0.32
CA THR A 162 7.11 10.70 0.53
C THR A 162 8.14 11.75 0.95
N LEU A 163 8.57 12.65 0.05
CA LEU A 163 9.48 13.74 0.39
C LEU A 163 8.86 14.72 1.41
N TRP A 164 7.57 15.01 1.30
CA TRP A 164 6.83 15.79 2.30
C TRP A 164 6.77 15.08 3.66
N VAL A 165 6.55 13.75 3.69
CA VAL A 165 6.60 12.95 4.91
C VAL A 165 7.99 13.00 5.56
N ILE A 166 9.07 12.82 4.78
CA ILE A 166 10.46 12.93 5.26
C ILE A 166 10.73 14.31 5.85
N TYR A 167 10.28 15.38 5.18
CA TYR A 167 10.39 16.76 5.68
C TYR A 167 9.66 16.94 7.02
N MET A 168 8.43 16.40 7.13
CA MET A 168 7.66 16.45 8.37
C MET A 168 8.39 15.74 9.52
N ILE A 169 8.93 14.55 9.31
CA ILE A 169 9.70 13.80 10.33
C ILE A 169 10.99 14.56 10.72
N ARG A 170 11.81 14.96 9.74
CA ARG A 170 13.14 15.52 9.99
C ARG A 170 13.12 16.93 10.59
N PHE A 171 12.12 17.76 10.24
CA PHE A 171 12.10 19.18 10.62
C PHE A 171 10.93 19.58 11.52
N LYS A 172 9.69 19.16 11.23
CA LYS A 172 8.50 19.65 11.94
C LYS A 172 8.12 18.83 13.17
N LEU A 173 8.29 17.51 13.12
CA LEU A 173 7.82 16.55 14.14
C LEU A 173 8.97 15.78 14.81
N LYS A 174 10.22 16.24 14.62
CA LYS A 174 11.47 15.62 15.09
C LYS A 174 11.45 15.23 16.58
N SER A 175 10.76 15.99 17.43
CA SER A 175 10.61 15.68 18.87
C SER A 175 9.80 14.42 19.16
N THR A 176 8.92 14.00 18.24
CA THR A 176 8.10 12.78 18.35
C THR A 176 8.72 11.56 17.66
N TYR A 177 9.90 11.73 17.03
CA TYR A 177 10.60 10.67 16.31
C TYR A 177 11.51 9.85 17.26
N ILE A 178 11.13 8.59 17.50
CA ILE A 178 11.83 7.70 18.43
C ILE A 178 12.95 6.95 17.69
N LYS A 179 14.11 7.61 17.54
CA LYS A 179 15.28 7.07 16.81
C LYS A 179 15.76 5.70 17.33
N GLU A 180 15.58 5.42 18.63
CA GLU A 180 15.98 4.16 19.27
C GLU A 180 15.24 2.94 18.72
N LEU A 181 13.99 3.12 18.29
CA LEU A 181 13.17 2.06 17.69
C LEU A 181 13.51 1.85 16.20
N ASP A 182 13.92 2.91 15.49
CA ASP A 182 14.42 2.83 14.11
C ASP A 182 15.91 2.44 14.08
N ASN A 183 16.25 1.24 14.56
CA ASN A 183 17.63 0.82 14.73
C ASN A 183 18.26 0.13 13.49
N LEU A 184 17.46 -0.43 12.58
CA LEU A 184 17.95 -1.18 11.40
C LEU A 184 18.87 -0.34 10.47
N PRO A 185 20.17 -0.66 10.30
CA PRO A 185 21.05 0.16 9.46
C PRO A 185 20.76 0.05 7.96
N MET A 186 20.69 1.18 7.26
CA MET A 186 20.23 1.25 5.87
C MET A 186 21.16 0.54 4.87
N TYR A 187 22.45 0.40 5.18
CA TYR A 187 23.42 -0.30 4.31
C TYR A 187 23.12 -1.81 4.17
N TYR A 188 22.52 -2.45 5.18
CA TYR A 188 22.09 -3.86 5.08
C TYR A 188 20.96 -4.08 4.07
N ILE A 189 20.29 -3.00 3.63
CA ILE A 189 19.28 -3.04 2.58
C ILE A 189 19.90 -2.59 1.25
N VAL A 190 20.51 -1.40 1.24
CA VAL A 190 21.00 -0.77 -0.01
C VAL A 190 22.13 -1.58 -0.66
N VAL A 191 23.07 -2.13 0.12
CA VAL A 191 24.23 -2.85 -0.45
C VAL A 191 23.82 -4.19 -1.09
N PRO A 192 23.03 -5.08 -0.45
CA PRO A 192 22.55 -6.29 -1.11
C PRO A 192 21.70 -6.01 -2.35
N CYS A 193 20.82 -5.00 -2.32
CA CYS A 193 20.05 -4.61 -3.50
C CYS A 193 20.95 -4.11 -4.64
N ALA A 194 21.99 -3.31 -4.36
CA ALA A 194 22.94 -2.85 -5.37
C ALA A 194 23.75 -4.02 -5.97
N VAL A 195 24.24 -4.95 -5.14
CA VAL A 195 24.96 -6.14 -5.62
C VAL A 195 24.04 -7.02 -6.48
N LEU A 196 22.80 -7.25 -6.03
CA LEU A 196 21.83 -8.05 -6.80
C LEU A 196 21.48 -7.37 -8.14
N SER A 197 21.40 -6.03 -8.18
CA SER A 197 21.16 -5.27 -9.42
C SER A 197 22.33 -5.33 -10.40
N ALA A 198 23.57 -5.40 -9.91
CA ALA A 198 24.73 -5.59 -10.76
C ALA A 198 24.71 -6.99 -11.42
N LEU A 199 24.32 -8.03 -10.66
CA LEU A 199 24.28 -9.42 -11.12
C LEU A 199 23.04 -9.76 -11.95
N VAL A 200 21.88 -9.19 -11.62
CA VAL A 200 20.58 -9.52 -12.20
C VAL A 200 19.87 -8.21 -12.59
N HIS A 201 19.96 -7.86 -13.87
CA HIS A 201 19.32 -6.68 -14.46
C HIS A 201 18.74 -7.03 -15.85
N PRO A 202 17.76 -6.27 -16.38
CA PRO A 202 17.19 -6.56 -17.69
C PRO A 202 18.22 -6.39 -18.81
N HIS A 203 18.32 -7.36 -19.72
CA HIS A 203 19.16 -7.25 -20.91
C HIS A 203 18.41 -6.56 -22.07
N THR A 204 18.06 -5.28 -21.89
CA THR A 204 17.37 -4.45 -22.90
C THR A 204 18.36 -3.67 -23.77
N ASN A 205 17.91 -3.00 -24.83
CA ASN A 205 18.80 -2.17 -25.67
C ASN A 205 19.22 -0.83 -25.03
N TYR A 206 18.70 -0.48 -23.85
CA TYR A 206 19.01 0.78 -23.17
C TYR A 206 20.43 0.80 -22.59
N PHE A 207 20.90 1.98 -22.14
CA PHE A 207 22.25 2.15 -21.60
C PHE A 207 22.48 1.33 -20.31
N PRO A 208 23.69 0.76 -20.07
CA PRO A 208 23.93 -0.21 -18.99
C PRO A 208 23.58 0.29 -17.58
N ILE A 209 23.96 1.54 -17.25
CA ILE A 209 23.67 2.19 -15.96
C ILE A 209 22.14 2.25 -15.70
N GLY A 210 21.35 2.39 -16.75
CA GLY A 210 19.91 2.45 -16.69
C GLY A 210 19.26 1.11 -16.35
N ARG A 211 19.76 0.01 -16.97
CA ARG A 211 19.37 -1.37 -16.65
C ARG A 211 19.60 -1.66 -15.17
N PHE A 212 20.76 -1.25 -14.65
CA PHE A 212 21.09 -1.33 -13.23
C PHE A 212 20.11 -0.55 -12.35
N PHE A 213 19.81 0.71 -12.68
CA PHE A 213 18.90 1.53 -11.90
C PHE A 213 17.46 0.99 -11.89
N PHE A 214 16.98 0.44 -13.00
CA PHE A 214 15.69 -0.24 -13.04
C PHE A 214 15.65 -1.43 -12.07
N ALA A 215 16.67 -2.30 -12.13
CA ALA A 215 16.81 -3.43 -11.22
C ALA A 215 16.90 -3.00 -9.74
N PHE A 216 17.66 -1.95 -9.47
CA PHE A 216 17.85 -1.39 -8.15
C PHE A 216 16.57 -0.81 -7.54
N SER A 217 15.74 -0.14 -8.35
CA SER A 217 14.47 0.38 -7.87
C SER A 217 13.51 -0.75 -7.46
N ALA A 218 13.41 -1.82 -8.26
CA ALA A 218 12.58 -2.99 -7.94
C ALA A 218 13.09 -3.74 -6.69
N TYR A 219 14.41 -3.97 -6.58
CA TYR A 219 14.96 -4.68 -5.43
C TYR A 219 14.91 -3.89 -4.13
N ILE A 220 15.14 -2.57 -4.13
CA ILE A 220 14.95 -1.76 -2.92
C ILE A 220 13.46 -1.68 -2.56
N GLU A 221 12.56 -1.51 -3.53
CA GLU A 221 11.13 -1.46 -3.27
C GLU A 221 10.62 -2.69 -2.51
N ALA A 222 11.07 -3.89 -2.89
CA ALA A 222 10.65 -5.13 -2.25
C ALA A 222 10.95 -5.20 -0.74
N VAL A 223 12.01 -4.52 -0.29
CA VAL A 223 12.51 -4.57 1.10
C VAL A 223 12.43 -3.22 1.83
N SER A 224 11.97 -2.15 1.17
CA SER A 224 11.93 -0.78 1.72
C SER A 224 11.05 -0.65 2.97
N VAL A 225 10.09 -1.56 3.15
CA VAL A 225 9.18 -1.61 4.30
C VAL A 225 9.79 -2.28 5.55
N LEU A 226 10.93 -2.97 5.42
CA LEU A 226 11.57 -3.67 6.55
C LEU A 226 11.88 -2.77 7.77
N PRO A 227 12.43 -1.55 7.63
CA PRO A 227 12.67 -0.69 8.79
C PRO A 227 11.38 -0.26 9.49
N GLN A 228 10.29 -0.08 8.74
CA GLN A 228 8.97 0.25 9.30
C GLN A 228 8.42 -0.90 10.14
N LEU A 229 8.45 -2.13 9.61
CA LEU A 229 7.99 -3.31 10.36
C LEU A 229 8.88 -3.58 11.59
N ARG A 230 10.21 -3.43 11.46
CA ARG A 230 11.13 -3.62 12.58
C ARG A 230 10.91 -2.58 13.69
N LEU A 231 10.67 -1.32 13.32
CA LEU A 231 10.29 -0.28 14.29
C LEU A 231 9.00 -0.64 15.02
N MET A 232 7.98 -1.13 14.31
CA MET A 232 6.69 -1.51 14.89
C MET A 232 6.79 -2.74 15.80
N GLN A 233 7.66 -3.71 15.50
CA GLN A 233 8.01 -4.81 16.41
C GLN A 233 8.69 -4.27 17.68
N ASN A 234 9.71 -3.41 17.53
CA ASN A 234 10.44 -2.81 18.65
C ASN A 234 9.50 -1.96 19.54
N ALA A 235 8.53 -1.25 18.96
CA ALA A 235 7.58 -0.40 19.67
C ALA A 235 6.61 -1.16 20.58
N LYS A 236 6.36 -2.46 20.29
CA LYS A 236 5.37 -3.36 20.93
C LYS A 236 3.90 -2.94 20.85
N MET A 237 3.61 -1.65 20.76
CA MET A 237 2.27 -1.05 20.65
C MET A 237 2.21 -0.20 19.39
N ILE A 238 1.29 -0.55 18.49
CA ILE A 238 1.14 0.10 17.19
C ILE A 238 -0.06 1.05 17.23
N GLU A 239 0.18 2.31 16.88
CA GLU A 239 -0.87 3.31 16.71
C GLU A 239 -1.80 2.96 15.52
N PRO A 240 -3.13 3.09 15.67
CA PRO A 240 -4.11 2.71 14.64
C PRO A 240 -3.79 3.29 13.26
N PHE A 241 -3.49 4.60 13.19
CA PHE A 241 -3.17 5.30 11.94
C PHE A 241 -1.95 4.71 11.20
N THR A 242 -0.90 4.34 11.94
CA THR A 242 0.26 3.64 11.33
C THR A 242 -0.15 2.26 10.84
N GLY A 243 -0.96 1.54 11.64
CA GLY A 243 -1.50 0.23 11.25
C GLY A 243 -2.30 0.28 9.96
N HIS A 244 -3.21 1.26 9.83
CA HIS A 244 -4.02 1.48 8.62
C HIS A 244 -3.16 1.80 7.40
N TYR A 245 -2.15 2.69 7.54
CA TYR A 245 -1.20 3.00 6.46
C TYR A 245 -0.45 1.75 5.97
N VAL A 246 0.19 1.00 6.88
CA VAL A 246 0.98 -0.19 6.51
C VAL A 246 0.09 -1.31 5.98
N PHE A 247 -1.16 -1.41 6.44
CA PHE A 247 -2.13 -2.37 5.91
C PHE A 247 -2.59 -2.01 4.49
N ALA A 248 -2.86 -0.72 4.22
CA ALA A 248 -3.21 -0.25 2.88
C ALA A 248 -2.04 -0.42 1.88
N LEU A 249 -0.80 -0.16 2.32
CA LEU A 249 0.42 -0.48 1.58
C LEU A 249 0.50 -2.00 1.30
N GLY A 250 0.29 -2.85 2.32
CA GLY A 250 0.29 -4.30 2.16
C GLY A 250 -0.74 -4.81 1.15
N LEU A 251 -1.96 -4.30 1.23
CA LEU A 251 -3.04 -4.63 0.30
C LEU A 251 -2.70 -4.23 -1.15
N ALA A 252 -2.10 -3.05 -1.35
CA ALA A 252 -1.61 -2.65 -2.66
C ALA A 252 -0.58 -3.65 -3.21
N ARG A 253 0.42 -4.05 -2.41
CA ARG A 253 1.44 -5.01 -2.85
C ARG A 253 0.86 -6.38 -3.23
N PHE A 254 -0.12 -6.89 -2.49
CA PHE A 254 -0.80 -8.13 -2.89
C PHE A 254 -1.60 -8.00 -4.19
N LEU A 255 -2.18 -6.83 -4.48
CA LEU A 255 -2.88 -6.56 -5.75
C LEU A 255 -1.90 -6.42 -6.92
N ALA A 256 -0.76 -5.75 -6.74
CA ALA A 256 0.32 -5.67 -7.73
C ALA A 256 0.88 -7.07 -8.06
N TRP A 257 1.18 -7.89 -7.05
CA TRP A 257 1.62 -9.27 -7.25
C TRP A 257 0.57 -10.13 -7.96
N ALA A 258 -0.72 -10.00 -7.59
CA ALA A 258 -1.82 -10.70 -8.27
C ALA A 258 -1.94 -10.32 -9.75
N TYR A 259 -1.76 -9.05 -10.09
CA TYR A 259 -1.70 -8.57 -11.47
C TYR A 259 -0.55 -9.25 -12.25
N TRP A 260 0.68 -9.22 -11.71
CA TRP A 260 1.83 -9.85 -12.36
C TRP A 260 1.65 -11.36 -12.54
N LEU A 261 1.14 -12.06 -11.52
CA LEU A 261 0.91 -13.50 -11.56
C LEU A 261 -0.06 -13.90 -12.68
N ILE A 262 -1.19 -13.19 -12.80
CA ILE A 262 -2.16 -13.48 -13.88
C ILE A 262 -1.55 -13.08 -15.24
N LYS A 263 -0.81 -11.97 -15.32
CA LYS A 263 -0.17 -11.55 -16.57
C LYS A 263 0.84 -12.58 -17.08
N THR A 264 1.61 -13.19 -16.18
CA THR A 264 2.55 -14.27 -16.55
C THR A 264 1.82 -15.54 -16.97
N TYR A 265 0.70 -15.89 -16.33
CA TYR A 265 -0.15 -17.01 -16.74
C TYR A 265 -0.77 -16.79 -18.14
N GLU A 266 -1.31 -15.60 -18.43
CA GLU A 266 -1.90 -15.26 -19.73
C GLU A 266 -0.92 -15.38 -20.89
N THR A 267 0.36 -15.04 -20.65
CA THR A 267 1.43 -15.21 -21.65
C THR A 267 1.99 -16.64 -21.73
N GLY A 268 1.34 -17.63 -21.12
CA GLY A 268 1.79 -19.03 -21.13
C GLY A 268 3.17 -19.24 -20.49
N GLY A 269 3.59 -18.34 -19.59
CA GLY A 269 4.94 -18.34 -19.05
C GLY A 269 6.03 -17.87 -20.02
N ALA A 270 5.71 -17.31 -21.19
CA ALA A 270 6.70 -16.86 -22.17
C ALA A 270 7.75 -15.90 -21.56
N TYR A 271 7.35 -15.01 -20.64
CA TYR A 271 8.28 -14.14 -19.91
C TYR A 271 9.33 -14.89 -19.06
N PHE A 272 9.05 -16.13 -18.61
CA PHE A 272 10.03 -17.01 -17.96
C PHE A 272 10.81 -17.86 -18.98
N PHE A 273 10.18 -18.28 -20.07
CA PHE A 273 10.74 -19.21 -21.06
C PHE A 273 11.45 -18.55 -22.26
N PHE A 274 11.74 -17.25 -22.22
CA PHE A 274 12.76 -16.60 -23.06
C PHE A 274 14.20 -17.03 -22.64
N THR A 275 14.39 -18.34 -22.48
CA THR A 275 15.60 -18.99 -21.96
C THR A 275 16.73 -19.05 -23.00
N GLY A 276 16.42 -18.85 -24.28
CA GLY A 276 17.41 -18.87 -25.37
C GLY A 276 18.36 -17.66 -25.43
N SER A 277 18.15 -16.61 -24.63
CA SER A 277 18.93 -15.36 -24.71
C SER A 277 19.19 -14.65 -23.37
N GLY A 278 19.13 -15.37 -22.24
CA GLY A 278 19.83 -14.97 -21.00
C GLY A 278 19.10 -14.05 -20.01
N TYR A 279 17.83 -14.33 -19.67
CA TYR A 279 17.01 -13.45 -18.81
C TYR A 279 16.70 -14.01 -17.41
N PHE A 280 17.68 -13.98 -16.49
CA PHE A 280 17.40 -14.13 -15.04
C PHE A 280 16.54 -12.99 -14.47
N TRP A 281 16.45 -11.86 -15.18
CA TRP A 281 15.71 -10.67 -14.75
C TRP A 281 14.25 -10.93 -14.39
N THR A 282 13.46 -11.61 -15.26
CA THR A 282 12.04 -11.87 -14.97
C THR A 282 11.86 -12.68 -13.70
N LEU A 283 12.70 -13.69 -13.49
CA LEU A 283 12.70 -14.48 -12.27
C LEU A 283 13.06 -13.61 -11.06
N GLY A 284 14.07 -12.76 -11.18
CA GLY A 284 14.45 -11.80 -10.14
C GLY A 284 13.32 -10.84 -9.76
N ALA A 285 12.58 -10.31 -10.74
CA ALA A 285 11.43 -9.43 -10.50
C ALA A 285 10.29 -10.16 -9.76
N VAL A 286 9.94 -11.38 -10.19
CA VAL A 286 8.91 -12.20 -9.52
C VAL A 286 9.35 -12.61 -8.11
N LEU A 287 10.64 -12.91 -7.90
CA LEU A 287 11.19 -13.16 -6.56
C LEU A 287 11.13 -11.92 -5.67
N ALA A 288 11.35 -10.72 -6.21
CA ALA A 288 11.22 -9.46 -5.47
C ALA A 288 9.77 -9.23 -4.98
N GLU A 289 8.78 -9.44 -5.84
CA GLU A 289 7.35 -9.38 -5.48
C GLU A 289 6.97 -10.42 -4.40
N ILE A 290 7.52 -11.64 -4.50
CA ILE A 290 7.33 -12.71 -3.48
C ILE A 290 7.96 -12.31 -2.14
N VAL A 291 9.18 -11.77 -2.14
CA VAL A 291 9.87 -11.28 -0.94
C VAL A 291 9.05 -10.17 -0.28
N GLN A 292 8.58 -9.19 -1.06
CA GLN A 292 7.74 -8.10 -0.55
C GLN A 292 6.43 -8.63 0.08
N SER A 293 5.74 -9.52 -0.64
CA SER A 293 4.51 -10.16 -0.18
C SER A 293 4.71 -10.96 1.11
N PHE A 294 5.82 -11.71 1.23
CA PHE A 294 6.15 -12.50 2.41
C PHE A 294 6.52 -11.62 3.62
N ILE A 295 7.21 -10.49 3.40
CA ILE A 295 7.50 -9.52 4.46
C ILE A 295 6.22 -8.90 5.03
N LEU A 296 5.21 -8.64 4.18
CA LEU A 296 3.96 -7.98 4.57
C LEU A 296 2.88 -8.93 5.11
N ILE A 297 2.91 -10.23 4.78
CA ILE A 297 1.84 -11.17 5.16
C ILE A 297 1.68 -11.32 6.67
N ASP A 298 2.78 -11.32 7.43
CA ASP A 298 2.77 -11.47 8.88
C ASP A 298 2.11 -10.25 9.55
N PHE A 299 2.52 -9.05 9.14
CA PHE A 299 1.89 -7.81 9.58
C PHE A 299 0.39 -7.79 9.26
N CYS A 300 0.00 -8.08 8.01
CA CYS A 300 -1.40 -8.10 7.60
C CYS A 300 -2.23 -9.13 8.37
N TYR A 301 -1.65 -10.31 8.69
CA TYR A 301 -2.29 -11.32 9.53
C TYR A 301 -2.57 -10.81 10.95
N TYR A 302 -1.57 -10.23 11.63
CA TYR A 302 -1.76 -9.69 12.98
C TYR A 302 -2.68 -8.47 13.01
N TYR A 303 -2.64 -7.61 11.99
CA TYR A 303 -3.56 -6.48 11.85
C TYR A 303 -5.03 -6.94 11.73
N ILE A 304 -5.32 -7.87 10.82
CA ILE A 304 -6.67 -8.44 10.65
C ILE A 304 -7.12 -9.12 11.95
N ARG A 305 -6.22 -9.83 12.64
CA ARG A 305 -6.51 -10.47 13.93
C ARG A 305 -6.84 -9.46 15.03
N SER A 306 -6.13 -8.34 15.12
CA SER A 306 -6.39 -7.25 16.09
C SER A 306 -7.74 -6.60 15.83
N TYR A 307 -7.98 -6.23 14.57
CA TYR A 307 -9.21 -5.56 14.13
C TYR A 307 -10.47 -6.35 14.49
N ILE A 308 -10.49 -7.66 14.22
CA ILE A 308 -11.69 -8.47 14.44
C ILE A 308 -11.88 -8.88 15.91
N LYS A 309 -10.86 -8.74 16.76
CA LYS A 309 -11.03 -8.82 18.21
C LYS A 309 -11.57 -7.50 18.82
N GLY A 310 -11.52 -6.38 18.08
CA GLY A 310 -11.76 -5.05 18.64
C GLY A 310 -10.61 -4.49 19.48
N GLU A 311 -9.41 -5.08 19.38
CA GLU A 311 -8.20 -4.55 20.03
C GLU A 311 -7.76 -3.29 19.27
N GLN A 312 -8.01 -2.09 19.83
CA GLN A 312 -7.62 -0.80 19.25
C GLN A 312 -6.10 -0.64 19.13
N LEU A 313 -5.33 -1.34 19.95
CA LEU A 313 -3.87 -1.31 19.96
C LEU A 313 -3.37 -2.67 19.49
N MET A 314 -2.76 -2.68 18.31
CA MET A 314 -2.14 -3.89 17.76
C MET A 314 -0.76 -4.07 18.40
N SER A 315 -0.48 -5.30 18.83
CA SER A 315 0.85 -5.71 19.28
C SER A 315 1.36 -6.82 18.36
N MET A 316 2.58 -6.66 17.84
CA MET A 316 3.26 -7.72 17.10
C MET A 316 4.13 -8.56 18.06
N PRO A 317 4.26 -9.88 17.81
CA PRO A 317 5.28 -10.67 18.48
C PRO A 317 6.68 -10.15 18.14
N VAL A 318 7.64 -10.42 19.03
CA VAL A 318 9.05 -10.02 18.93
C VAL A 318 9.85 -11.06 18.15
#